data_AF-A0A4Q2ZCM7-F1
#
_entry.id   AF-A0A4Q2ZCM7-F1
#
_cell.length_a   1.000
_cell.length_b   1.000
_cell.length_c   1.000
_cell.angle_alpha   90.00
_cell.angle_beta   90.00
_cell.angle_gamma   90.00
#
_symmetry.space_group_name_H-M   'P 1'
#
loop_
_entity.id
_entity.type
_entity.pdbx_description
1 polymer ?
#
loop_
_entity_poly.entity_id
_entity_poly.type
_entity_poly.pdbx_seq_one_letter_code
_entity_poly.pdbx_strand_id
1 'polypeptide(L)'
;MDPSRDNPVIRFTTFWWAIGTFLIFALPLAVIWLFTRSETETMEDAASKPRYETKAKIDAAQASSLPDADIEAAVAGMAKTLAASKPAAVELPTQIVPGSETSKKLASSGSVDTSEIDASNHPVDPKVVEAGQAGYLICGACHGQNGEGGPMAPPLAGSEWVTGPISNLIRIQLRGLTGPITVAGKEYELPAPMAPLSFQTDEQIAEVLTYVRNS
;
A
#
# COMPACT_ATOMS: atom_id res chain seq x y z
N MET A 1 -3.77 64.46 52.33
CA MET A 1 -2.52 63.84 52.80
C MET A 1 -1.95 64.74 53.89
N ASP A 2 -1.67 64.19 55.06
CA ASP A 2 -1.04 64.92 56.15
C ASP A 2 0.48 65.04 55.87
N PRO A 3 1.03 66.25 55.67
CA PRO A 3 2.45 66.44 55.34
C PRO A 3 3.39 66.08 56.50
N SER A 4 2.88 65.89 57.72
CA SER A 4 3.67 65.41 58.87
C SER A 4 3.92 63.89 58.86
N ARG A 5 3.26 63.15 57.96
CA ARG A 5 3.44 61.70 57.82
C ARG A 5 4.62 61.29 56.94
N ASP A 6 5.31 62.25 56.32
CA ASP A 6 6.37 61.96 55.37
C ASP A 6 7.76 62.02 56.01
N ASN A 7 8.06 61.02 56.86
CA ASN A 7 9.33 60.92 57.56
C ASN A 7 10.38 60.17 56.72
N PRO A 8 11.46 60.83 56.26
CA PRO A 8 12.50 60.19 55.44
C PRO A 8 13.21 59.04 56.16
N VAL A 9 13.28 59.08 57.50
CA VAL A 9 13.86 57.99 58.30
C VAL A 9 12.97 56.74 58.25
N ILE A 10 11.64 56.90 58.26
CA ILE A 10 10.71 55.76 58.12
C ILE A 10 10.77 55.16 56.72
N ARG A 11 10.87 56.00 55.67
CA ARG A 11 11.09 55.51 54.30
C ARG A 11 12.39 54.70 54.18
N PHE A 12 13.46 55.19 54.80
CA PHE A 12 14.75 54.49 54.80
C PHE A 12 14.66 53.14 55.53
N THR A 13 14.05 53.08 56.72
CA THR A 13 13.94 51.82 57.48
C THR A 13 13.01 50.81 56.83
N THR A 14 11.87 51.25 56.29
CA THR A 14 10.92 50.38 55.56
C THR A 14 11.53 49.80 54.28
N PHE A 15 12.35 50.58 53.55
CA PHE A 15 13.10 50.09 52.39
C PHE A 15 14.05 48.94 52.76
N TRP A 16 14.85 49.11 53.82
CA TRP A 16 15.77 48.06 54.26
C TRP A 16 15.05 46.84 54.86
N TRP A 17 13.91 47.04 55.53
CA TRP A 17 13.06 45.93 55.98
C TRP A 17 12.48 45.14 54.80
N ALA A 18 12.03 45.82 53.74
CA ALA A 18 11.51 45.19 52.53
C ALA A 18 12.60 44.40 51.79
N ILE A 19 13.84 44.91 51.73
CA ILE A 19 14.99 44.17 51.17
C ILE A 19 15.30 42.94 52.03
N GLY A 20 15.33 43.09 53.36
CA GLY A 20 15.60 41.99 54.27
C GLY A 20 14.58 40.86 54.14
N THR A 21 13.28 41.18 54.12
CA THR A 21 12.23 40.18 53.92
C THR A 21 12.29 39.57 52.53
N PHE A 22 12.53 40.36 51.47
CA PHE A 22 12.70 39.84 50.12
C PHE A 22 13.85 38.83 50.05
N LEU A 23 15.01 39.12 50.63
CA LEU A 23 16.16 38.21 50.62
C LEU A 23 15.91 36.92 51.43
N ILE A 24 15.18 37.00 52.54
CA ILE A 24 14.80 35.83 53.35
C ILE A 24 13.95 34.84 52.57
N PHE A 25 13.11 35.30 51.64
CA PHE A 25 12.32 34.41 50.78
C PHE A 25 13.03 34.08 49.45
N ALA A 26 13.75 35.04 48.86
CA ALA A 26 14.42 34.87 47.57
C ALA A 26 15.61 33.90 47.64
N LEU A 27 16.40 33.95 48.71
CA LEU A 27 17.54 33.04 48.88
C LEU A 27 17.13 31.57 48.97
N PRO A 28 16.20 31.15 49.85
CA PRO A 28 15.77 29.76 49.88
C PRO A 28 15.07 29.35 48.59
N LEU A 29 14.29 30.23 47.92
CA LEU A 29 13.71 29.92 46.61
C LEU A 29 14.79 29.72 45.53
N ALA A 30 15.85 30.53 45.53
CA ALA A 30 16.97 30.39 44.61
C ALA A 30 17.76 29.10 44.88
N VAL A 31 17.96 28.74 46.14
CA VAL A 31 18.60 27.48 46.55
C VAL A 31 17.73 26.30 46.13
N ILE A 32 16.43 26.32 46.43
CA ILE A 32 15.50 25.28 46.00
C ILE A 32 15.56 25.15 44.47
N TRP A 33 15.42 26.26 43.74
CA TRP A 33 15.48 26.25 42.28
C TRP A 33 16.79 25.66 41.73
N LEU A 34 17.94 25.98 42.34
CA LEU A 34 19.24 25.42 41.96
C LEU A 34 19.30 23.91 42.15
N PHE A 35 18.73 23.39 43.24
CA PHE A 35 18.72 21.95 43.54
C PHE A 35 17.56 21.18 42.89
N THR A 36 16.50 21.87 42.45
CA THR A 36 15.36 21.25 41.75
C THR A 36 15.42 21.41 40.23
N ARG A 37 16.46 22.05 39.69
CA ARG A 37 16.69 22.12 38.24
C ARG A 37 17.24 20.79 37.72
N SER A 38 16.42 19.75 37.73
CA SER A 38 16.69 18.55 36.96
C SER A 38 16.55 18.90 35.48
N GLU A 39 17.57 18.62 34.67
CA GLU A 39 17.39 18.56 33.22
C GLU A 39 16.24 17.58 32.95
N THR A 40 15.20 18.05 32.28
CA THR A 40 14.04 17.23 31.98
C THR A 40 14.46 16.29 30.86
N GLU A 41 15.10 15.16 31.20
CA GLU A 41 15.07 13.99 30.33
C GLU A 41 13.59 13.61 30.24
N THR A 42 12.93 14.06 29.18
CA THR A 42 11.57 13.63 28.92
C THR A 42 11.59 12.12 28.74
N MET A 43 10.46 11.45 28.96
CA MET A 43 10.37 10.01 28.66
C MET A 43 10.74 9.73 27.19
N GLU A 44 10.56 10.72 26.30
CA GLU A 44 10.98 10.66 24.90
C GLU A 44 12.51 10.72 24.74
N ASP A 45 13.21 11.55 25.51
CA ASP A 45 14.68 11.61 25.51
C ASP A 45 15.30 10.30 26.02
N ALA A 46 14.75 9.76 27.12
CA ALA A 46 15.17 8.47 27.67
C ALA A 46 14.89 7.31 26.70
N ALA A 47 13.74 7.32 26.00
CA ALA A 47 13.38 6.31 25.01
C ALA A 47 14.14 6.45 23.68
N SER A 48 14.63 7.66 23.35
CA SER A 48 15.35 7.94 22.11
C SER A 48 16.86 7.73 22.22
N LYS A 49 17.44 7.84 23.42
CA LYS A 49 18.87 7.61 23.66
C LYS A 49 19.42 6.29 23.08
N PRO A 50 18.77 5.12 23.26
CA PRO A 50 19.24 3.88 22.65
C PRO A 50 19.20 3.92 21.12
N ARG A 51 18.24 4.66 20.54
CA ARG A 51 18.10 4.81 19.08
C ARG A 51 19.23 5.64 18.52
N TYR A 52 19.59 6.76 19.17
CA TYR A 52 20.72 7.58 18.77
C TYR A 52 22.06 6.85 18.91
N GLU A 53 22.25 6.10 19.99
CA GLU A 53 23.44 5.26 20.18
C GLU A 53 23.56 4.15 19.12
N THR A 54 22.44 3.50 18.78
CA THR A 54 22.41 2.48 17.73
C THR A 54 22.68 3.09 16.37
N LYS A 55 22.05 4.22 16.05
CA LYS A 55 22.30 4.97 14.82
C LYS A 55 23.78 5.36 14.71
N ALA A 56 24.37 5.92 15.76
CA ALA A 56 25.77 6.32 15.75
C ALA A 56 26.72 5.13 15.49
N LYS A 57 26.43 3.96 16.06
CA LYS A 57 27.20 2.72 15.79
C LYS A 57 27.06 2.25 14.35
N ILE A 58 25.85 2.29 13.81
CA ILE A 58 25.57 1.92 12.41
C ILE A 58 26.27 2.89 11.47
N ASP A 59 26.11 4.20 11.67
CA ASP A 59 26.74 5.23 10.84
C ASP A 59 28.27 5.09 10.88
N ALA A 60 28.86 4.85 12.06
CA ALA A 60 30.31 4.62 12.20
C ALA A 60 30.79 3.34 11.50
N ALA A 61 29.98 2.28 11.52
CA ALA A 61 30.28 1.03 10.80
C ALA A 61 30.13 1.19 9.28
N GLN A 62 29.19 2.03 8.82
CA GLN A 62 28.89 2.26 7.41
C GLN A 62 29.81 3.30 6.76
N ALA A 63 30.32 4.26 7.53
CA ALA A 63 31.22 5.31 7.03
C ALA A 63 32.52 4.77 6.39
N SER A 64 32.93 3.54 6.74
CA SER A 64 34.07 2.86 6.12
C SER A 64 33.71 2.12 4.82
N SER A 65 32.42 1.87 4.59
CA SER A 65 31.92 0.99 3.53
C SER A 65 31.21 1.72 2.40
N LEU A 66 30.69 2.92 2.65
CA LEU A 66 29.96 3.73 1.66
C LEU A 66 30.37 5.21 1.80
N PRO A 67 31.30 5.71 0.97
CA PRO A 67 31.58 7.14 0.90
C PRO A 67 30.34 7.90 0.42
N ASP A 68 30.02 9.03 1.04
CA ASP A 68 28.86 9.86 0.65
C ASP A 68 28.89 10.25 -0.83
N ALA A 69 30.09 10.49 -1.37
CA ALA A 69 30.30 10.78 -2.79
C ALA A 69 29.90 9.63 -3.73
N ASP A 70 30.12 8.37 -3.30
CA ASP A 70 29.76 7.19 -4.07
C ASP A 70 28.25 6.93 -4.01
N ILE A 71 27.61 7.25 -2.87
CA ILE A 71 26.15 7.23 -2.74
C ILE A 71 25.53 8.28 -3.66
N GLU A 72 26.00 9.52 -3.65
CA GLU A 72 25.46 10.59 -4.50
C GLU A 72 25.63 10.25 -6.00
N ALA A 73 26.79 9.70 -6.38
CA ALA A 73 27.04 9.23 -7.74
C ALA A 73 26.11 8.06 -8.12
N ALA A 74 25.91 7.11 -7.22
CA ALA A 74 25.01 5.98 -7.42
C ALA A 74 23.54 6.41 -7.50
N VAL A 75 23.11 7.40 -6.71
CA VAL A 75 21.76 7.96 -6.74
C VAL A 75 21.49 8.63 -8.08
N ALA A 76 22.44 9.39 -8.63
CA ALA A 76 22.29 9.99 -9.95
C ALA A 76 22.21 8.93 -11.06
N GLY A 77 23.04 7.88 -10.97
CA GLY A 77 23.00 6.73 -11.89
C GLY A 77 21.67 5.98 -11.82
N MET A 78 21.22 5.66 -10.62
CA MET A 78 19.95 4.99 -10.36
C MET A 78 18.77 5.85 -10.80
N ALA A 79 18.77 7.15 -10.51
CA ALA A 79 17.75 8.08 -10.98
C ALA A 79 17.67 8.15 -12.51
N LYS A 80 18.82 8.12 -13.20
CA LYS A 80 18.87 8.05 -14.66
C LYS A 80 18.33 6.72 -15.18
N THR A 81 18.66 5.61 -14.53
CA THR A 81 18.12 4.29 -14.85
C THR A 81 16.60 4.26 -14.65
N LEU A 82 16.10 4.76 -13.52
CA LEU A 82 14.66 4.85 -13.20
C LEU A 82 13.91 5.78 -14.16
N ALA A 83 14.53 6.90 -14.55
CA ALA A 83 13.94 7.82 -15.52
C ALA A 83 13.90 7.21 -16.94
N ALA A 84 14.92 6.43 -17.30
CA ALA A 84 14.96 5.69 -18.56
C ALA A 84 14.00 4.50 -18.57
N SER A 85 13.80 3.85 -17.42
CA SER A 85 12.83 2.78 -17.21
C SER A 85 11.47 3.29 -16.74
N LYS A 86 11.17 4.58 -16.94
CA LYS A 86 9.88 5.18 -16.59
C LYS A 86 8.79 4.29 -17.20
N PRO A 87 7.98 3.61 -16.37
CA PRO A 87 6.94 2.75 -16.89
C PRO A 87 6.06 3.63 -17.77
N ALA A 88 5.87 3.22 -19.03
CA ALA A 88 4.88 3.84 -19.89
C ALA A 88 3.58 3.95 -19.07
N ALA A 89 2.87 5.07 -19.19
CA ALA A 89 1.60 5.23 -18.49
C ALA A 89 0.70 4.07 -18.91
N VAL A 90 0.62 3.05 -18.06
CA VAL A 90 -0.17 1.85 -18.34
C VAL A 90 -1.60 2.32 -18.18
N GLU A 91 -2.29 2.52 -19.31
CA GLU A 91 -3.74 2.60 -19.28
C GLU A 91 -4.22 1.32 -18.57
N LEU A 92 -4.88 1.49 -17.43
CA LEU A 92 -5.46 0.42 -16.63
C LEU A 92 -6.97 0.40 -16.93
N PRO A 93 -7.40 -0.03 -18.14
CA PRO A 93 -8.83 -0.15 -18.42
C PRO A 93 -9.45 -1.10 -17.39
N THR A 94 -10.66 -0.76 -16.96
CA THR A 94 -11.40 -1.56 -15.98
C THR A 94 -11.70 -2.96 -16.49
N GLN A 95 -11.75 -3.19 -17.80
CA GLN A 95 -11.87 -4.51 -18.44
C GLN A 95 -11.33 -4.42 -19.88
N ILE A 96 -10.60 -5.43 -20.32
CA ILE A 96 -10.03 -5.49 -21.67
C ILE A 96 -10.93 -6.38 -22.52
N VAL A 97 -11.78 -5.79 -23.35
CA VAL A 97 -12.63 -6.57 -24.28
C VAL A 97 -11.75 -7.14 -25.39
N PRO A 98 -11.70 -8.47 -25.60
CA PRO A 98 -10.98 -9.08 -26.72
C PRO A 98 -11.40 -8.47 -28.07
N GLY A 99 -10.43 -8.13 -28.91
CA GLY A 99 -10.67 -7.51 -30.22
C GLY A 99 -10.93 -5.99 -30.22
N SER A 100 -11.11 -5.36 -29.05
CA SER A 100 -11.22 -3.90 -28.94
C SER A 100 -9.93 -3.16 -29.33
N GLU A 101 -10.03 -1.89 -29.71
CA GLU A 101 -8.85 -1.05 -29.99
C GLU A 101 -7.89 -0.98 -28.79
N THR A 102 -8.42 -0.97 -27.56
CA THR A 102 -7.62 -1.03 -26.33
C THR A 102 -6.86 -2.36 -26.23
N SER A 103 -7.49 -3.50 -26.54
CA SER A 103 -6.81 -4.79 -26.53
C SER A 103 -5.69 -4.88 -27.57
N LYS A 104 -5.89 -4.32 -28.76
CA LYS A 104 -4.88 -4.26 -29.82
C LYS A 104 -3.71 -3.34 -29.46
N LYS A 105 -3.99 -2.19 -28.83
CA LYS A 105 -2.95 -1.28 -28.32
C LYS A 105 -2.13 -1.92 -27.20
N LEU A 106 -2.77 -2.64 -26.28
CA LEU A 106 -2.06 -3.39 -25.23
C LEU A 106 -1.20 -4.52 -25.81
N ALA A 107 -1.73 -5.27 -26.78
CA ALA A 107 -0.98 -6.36 -27.44
C ALA A 107 0.21 -5.86 -28.29
N SER A 108 0.19 -4.59 -28.73
CA SER A 108 1.28 -3.97 -29.49
C SER A 108 2.23 -3.14 -28.64
N SER A 109 1.86 -2.81 -27.40
CA SER A 109 2.78 -2.23 -26.41
C SER A 109 3.77 -3.32 -26.00
N GLY A 110 5.07 -3.03 -26.08
CA GLY A 110 6.11 -3.99 -25.70
C GLY A 110 5.84 -4.56 -24.31
N SER A 111 5.71 -5.88 -24.22
CA SER A 111 5.56 -6.56 -22.95
C SER A 111 6.81 -6.34 -22.13
N VAL A 112 6.67 -5.85 -20.91
CA VAL A 112 7.73 -5.98 -19.91
C VAL A 112 8.00 -7.47 -19.75
N ASP A 113 9.26 -7.87 -19.78
CA ASP A 113 9.64 -9.26 -19.53
C ASP A 113 9.33 -9.60 -18.07
N THR A 114 8.13 -10.14 -17.85
CA THR A 114 7.68 -10.62 -16.55
C THR A 114 7.91 -12.11 -16.41
N SER A 115 8.74 -12.75 -17.25
CA SER A 115 8.94 -14.20 -17.23
C SER A 115 9.39 -14.75 -15.86
N GLU A 116 10.06 -13.94 -15.04
CA GLU A 116 10.43 -14.31 -13.66
C GLU A 116 9.25 -14.28 -12.65
N ILE A 117 8.19 -13.54 -12.96
CA ILE A 117 6.99 -13.36 -12.11
C ILE A 117 5.75 -14.05 -12.70
N ASP A 118 5.82 -14.43 -13.98
CA ASP A 118 4.73 -15.04 -14.71
C ASP A 118 4.59 -16.50 -14.29
N ALA A 119 3.67 -16.73 -13.35
CA ALA A 119 3.29 -18.05 -12.88
C ALA A 119 2.59 -18.90 -13.96
N SER A 120 2.44 -18.41 -15.20
CA SER A 120 1.83 -19.14 -16.31
C SER A 120 2.48 -20.49 -16.61
N ASN A 121 3.73 -20.71 -16.17
CA ASN A 121 4.47 -21.98 -16.32
C ASN A 121 4.73 -22.75 -15.02
N HIS A 122 4.18 -22.33 -13.87
CA HIS A 122 4.29 -23.13 -12.65
C HIS A 122 3.28 -24.29 -12.66
N PRO A 123 3.66 -25.51 -12.25
CA PRO A 123 2.72 -26.60 -12.07
C PRO A 123 1.62 -26.16 -11.10
N VAL A 124 0.37 -26.19 -11.56
CA VAL A 124 -0.79 -25.92 -10.71
C VAL A 124 -0.92 -27.07 -9.70
N ASP A 125 -1.13 -26.75 -8.41
CA ASP A 125 -1.36 -27.76 -7.39
C ASP A 125 -2.62 -28.58 -7.76
N PRO A 126 -2.52 -29.92 -7.91
CA PRO A 126 -3.67 -30.78 -8.20
C PRO A 126 -4.85 -30.58 -7.25
N LYS A 127 -4.60 -30.23 -5.98
CA LYS A 127 -5.67 -29.96 -5.00
C LYS A 127 -6.49 -28.72 -5.36
N VAL A 128 -5.86 -27.70 -5.91
CA VAL A 128 -6.53 -26.47 -6.37
C VAL A 128 -7.40 -26.77 -7.59
N VAL A 129 -6.92 -27.63 -8.49
CA VAL A 129 -7.68 -28.09 -9.66
C VAL A 129 -8.90 -28.93 -9.23
N GLU A 130 -8.73 -29.83 -8.27
CA GLU A 130 -9.82 -30.66 -7.72
C GLU A 130 -10.89 -29.81 -7.01
N ALA A 131 -10.46 -28.88 -6.15
CA ALA A 131 -11.37 -27.94 -5.49
C ALA A 131 -12.08 -27.02 -6.51
N GLY A 132 -11.33 -26.54 -7.51
CA GLY A 132 -11.87 -25.74 -8.60
C GLY A 132 -12.88 -26.49 -9.47
N GLN A 133 -12.69 -27.80 -9.70
CA GLN A 133 -13.65 -28.66 -10.39
C GLN A 133 -14.97 -28.77 -9.63
N ALA A 134 -14.92 -28.89 -8.30
CA ALA A 134 -16.13 -28.88 -7.47
C ALA A 134 -16.86 -27.52 -7.54
N GLY A 135 -16.10 -26.41 -7.50
CA GLY A 135 -16.65 -25.06 -7.68
C GLY A 135 -17.25 -24.83 -9.07
N TYR A 136 -16.69 -25.46 -10.11
CA TYR A 136 -17.13 -25.35 -11.49
C TYR A 136 -18.55 -25.87 -11.71
N LEU A 137 -19.09 -26.74 -10.85
CA LEU A 137 -20.46 -27.23 -10.96
C LEU A 137 -21.51 -26.10 -11.04
N ILE A 138 -21.24 -24.97 -10.38
CA ILE A 138 -22.08 -23.77 -10.44
C ILE A 138 -22.00 -23.13 -11.84
N CYS A 139 -20.81 -23.05 -12.41
CA CYS A 139 -20.54 -22.48 -13.73
C CYS A 139 -21.12 -23.37 -14.85
N GLY A 140 -20.92 -24.68 -14.73
CA GLY A 140 -21.35 -25.68 -15.72
C GLY A 140 -22.86 -25.79 -15.85
N ALA A 141 -23.64 -25.33 -14.86
CA ALA A 141 -25.09 -25.21 -14.97
C ALA A 141 -25.54 -24.32 -16.14
N CYS A 142 -24.72 -23.34 -16.53
CA CYS A 142 -24.97 -22.48 -17.68
C CYS A 142 -23.98 -22.70 -18.83
N HIS A 143 -22.70 -22.90 -18.49
CA HIS A 143 -21.61 -23.01 -19.48
C HIS A 143 -21.36 -24.44 -20.00
N GLY A 144 -22.14 -25.43 -19.55
CA GLY A 144 -21.95 -26.83 -19.92
C GLY A 144 -20.92 -27.54 -19.03
N GLN A 145 -20.98 -28.86 -18.98
CA GLN A 145 -20.13 -29.65 -18.07
C GLN A 145 -18.65 -29.58 -18.44
N ASN A 146 -18.34 -29.34 -19.71
CA ASN A 146 -16.97 -29.21 -20.23
C ASN A 146 -16.67 -27.77 -20.68
N GLY A 147 -17.51 -26.79 -20.32
CA GLY A 147 -17.32 -25.40 -20.73
C GLY A 147 -17.58 -25.15 -22.22
N GLU A 148 -18.29 -26.06 -22.89
CA GLU A 148 -18.63 -26.00 -24.31
C GLU A 148 -19.63 -24.87 -24.65
N GLY A 149 -20.28 -24.30 -23.63
CA GLY A 149 -21.28 -23.25 -23.78
C GLY A 149 -22.59 -23.76 -24.38
N GLY A 150 -23.46 -22.82 -24.73
CA GLY A 150 -24.76 -23.09 -25.32
C GLY A 150 -25.51 -21.81 -25.66
N PRO A 151 -26.83 -21.91 -25.95
CA PRO A 151 -27.66 -20.74 -26.17
C PRO A 151 -27.79 -19.83 -24.95
N MET A 152 -27.62 -20.39 -23.75
CA MET A 152 -27.76 -19.66 -22.48
C MET A 152 -26.49 -18.91 -22.07
N ALA A 153 -25.31 -19.46 -22.37
CA ALA A 153 -24.02 -18.90 -21.97
C ALA A 153 -22.91 -19.22 -22.99
N PRO A 154 -21.91 -18.36 -23.17
CA PRO A 154 -20.82 -18.57 -24.11
C PRO A 154 -19.91 -19.74 -23.68
N PRO A 155 -19.11 -20.31 -24.59
CA PRO A 155 -18.08 -21.28 -24.24
C PRO A 155 -17.01 -20.64 -23.34
N LEU A 156 -16.53 -21.42 -22.37
CA LEU A 156 -15.36 -21.09 -21.55
C LEU A 156 -14.12 -21.82 -22.08
N ALA A 157 -14.27 -23.06 -22.52
CA ALA A 157 -13.17 -23.87 -23.02
C ALA A 157 -12.50 -23.18 -24.23
N GLY A 158 -11.21 -22.85 -24.08
CA GLY A 158 -10.42 -22.19 -25.13
C GLY A 158 -10.86 -20.77 -25.50
N SER A 159 -11.75 -20.15 -24.73
CA SER A 159 -12.26 -18.80 -25.00
C SER A 159 -11.16 -17.74 -24.87
N GLU A 160 -11.16 -16.75 -25.76
CA GLU A 160 -10.25 -15.59 -25.68
C GLU A 160 -10.50 -14.73 -24.43
N TRP A 161 -11.70 -14.81 -23.85
CA TRP A 161 -12.04 -14.16 -22.58
C TRP A 161 -11.45 -14.90 -21.39
N VAL A 162 -11.26 -16.22 -21.52
CA VAL A 162 -10.65 -17.07 -20.49
C VAL A 162 -9.13 -17.02 -20.57
N THR A 163 -8.57 -17.16 -21.76
CA THR A 163 -7.11 -17.26 -21.99
C THR A 163 -6.41 -15.90 -22.00
N GLY A 164 -7.15 -14.81 -22.25
CA GLY A 164 -6.65 -13.44 -22.22
C GLY A 164 -6.26 -12.93 -20.82
N PRO A 165 -6.30 -11.60 -20.60
CA PRO A 165 -5.88 -10.98 -19.35
C PRO A 165 -6.60 -11.56 -18.13
N ILE A 166 -5.86 -12.11 -17.16
CA ILE A 166 -6.39 -12.78 -15.96
C ILE A 166 -7.42 -11.89 -15.23
N SER A 167 -7.15 -10.58 -15.19
CA SER A 167 -8.03 -9.61 -14.54
C SER A 167 -9.44 -9.53 -15.12
N ASN A 168 -9.65 -9.95 -16.37
CA ASN A 168 -10.99 -9.98 -16.96
C ASN A 168 -11.86 -11.04 -16.29
N LEU A 169 -11.35 -12.28 -16.15
CA LEU A 169 -12.09 -13.38 -15.53
C LEU A 169 -12.47 -13.05 -14.09
N ILE A 170 -11.53 -12.53 -13.31
CA ILE A 170 -11.76 -12.12 -11.92
C ILE A 170 -12.88 -11.08 -11.86
N ARG A 171 -12.85 -10.08 -12.73
CA ARG A 171 -13.87 -9.03 -12.75
C ARG A 171 -15.23 -9.52 -13.22
N ILE A 172 -15.27 -10.40 -14.22
CA ILE A 172 -16.50 -11.02 -14.70
C ILE A 172 -17.14 -11.84 -13.56
N GLN A 173 -16.35 -12.63 -12.83
CA GLN A 173 -16.84 -13.39 -11.68
C GLN A 173 -17.41 -12.47 -10.57
N LEU A 174 -16.68 -11.41 -10.24
CA LEU A 174 -17.04 -10.50 -9.15
C LEU A 174 -18.19 -9.54 -9.49
N ARG A 175 -18.32 -9.14 -10.75
CA ARG A 175 -19.22 -8.05 -11.17
C ARG A 175 -20.30 -8.48 -12.15
N GLY A 176 -20.22 -9.71 -12.66
CA GLY A 176 -21.05 -10.17 -13.74
C GLY A 176 -20.62 -9.61 -15.09
N LEU A 177 -21.40 -9.93 -16.12
CA LEU A 177 -21.19 -9.49 -17.49
C LEU A 177 -22.53 -9.27 -18.19
N THR A 178 -22.65 -8.15 -18.88
CA THR A 178 -23.88 -7.75 -19.58
C THR A 178 -23.56 -7.19 -20.97
N GLY A 179 -24.56 -7.22 -21.85
CA GLY A 179 -24.45 -6.71 -23.22
C GLY A 179 -23.97 -7.75 -24.24
N PRO A 180 -23.92 -7.38 -25.53
CA PRO A 180 -23.45 -8.25 -26.58
C PRO A 180 -21.94 -8.49 -26.44
N ILE A 181 -21.53 -9.74 -26.58
CA ILE A 181 -20.13 -10.14 -26.55
C ILE A 181 -19.81 -11.06 -27.73
N THR A 182 -18.57 -11.01 -28.21
CA THR A 182 -18.08 -11.95 -29.21
C THR A 182 -17.18 -12.96 -28.53
N VAL A 183 -17.44 -14.24 -28.73
CA VAL A 183 -16.62 -15.34 -28.23
C VAL A 183 -16.35 -16.31 -29.36
N ALA A 184 -15.08 -16.63 -29.62
CA ALA A 184 -14.66 -17.49 -30.74
C ALA A 184 -15.25 -17.04 -32.11
N GLY A 185 -15.36 -15.73 -32.33
CA GLY A 185 -15.89 -15.15 -33.57
C GLY A 185 -17.42 -15.19 -33.72
N LYS A 186 -18.15 -15.71 -32.73
CA LYS A 186 -19.62 -15.70 -32.70
C LYS A 186 -20.13 -14.64 -31.74
N GLU A 187 -21.13 -13.88 -32.16
CA GLU A 187 -21.81 -12.91 -31.31
C GLU A 187 -22.84 -13.62 -30.41
N TYR A 188 -22.81 -13.27 -29.12
CA TYR A 188 -23.71 -13.74 -28.09
C TYR A 188 -24.47 -12.57 -27.52
N GLU A 189 -25.78 -12.57 -27.75
CA GLU A 189 -26.73 -11.76 -26.99
C GLU A 189 -27.20 -12.60 -25.81
N LEU A 190 -26.67 -12.27 -24.62
CA LEU A 190 -26.98 -13.02 -23.41
C LEU A 190 -28.47 -12.81 -23.06
N PRO A 191 -29.28 -13.88 -22.94
CA PRO A 191 -30.71 -13.76 -22.62
C PRO A 191 -30.95 -13.17 -21.22
N ALA A 192 -29.96 -13.31 -20.34
CA ALA A 192 -29.91 -12.68 -19.03
C ALA A 192 -28.45 -12.28 -18.74
N PRO A 193 -28.22 -11.23 -17.93
CA PRO A 193 -26.87 -10.88 -17.50
C PRO A 193 -26.25 -12.04 -16.71
N MET A 194 -24.95 -12.26 -16.86
CA MET A 194 -24.21 -13.12 -15.95
C MET A 194 -24.22 -12.46 -14.58
N ALA A 195 -24.79 -13.13 -13.57
CA ALA A 195 -24.87 -12.61 -12.22
C ALA A 195 -23.47 -12.55 -11.57
N PRO A 196 -23.18 -11.53 -10.75
CA PRO A 196 -21.97 -11.53 -9.93
C PRO A 196 -22.03 -12.66 -8.90
N LEU A 197 -20.93 -13.40 -8.78
CA LEU A 197 -20.75 -14.46 -7.79
C LEU A 197 -19.83 -13.98 -6.65
N SER A 198 -19.97 -12.70 -6.27
CA SER A 198 -19.14 -12.03 -5.26
C SER A 198 -19.34 -12.53 -3.82
N PHE A 199 -20.20 -13.52 -3.61
CA PHE A 199 -20.40 -14.17 -2.30
C PHE A 199 -19.36 -15.27 -2.03
N GLN A 200 -18.66 -15.74 -3.05
CA GLN A 200 -17.57 -16.70 -2.91
C GLN A 200 -16.35 -16.05 -2.25
N THR A 201 -15.57 -16.81 -1.51
CA THR A 201 -14.30 -16.32 -0.95
C THR A 201 -13.24 -16.17 -2.04
N ASP A 202 -12.19 -15.40 -1.76
CA ASP A 202 -11.08 -15.20 -2.71
C ASP A 202 -10.43 -16.54 -3.09
N GLU A 203 -10.32 -17.48 -2.15
CA GLU A 203 -9.79 -18.82 -2.39
C GLU A 203 -10.69 -19.62 -3.34
N GLN A 204 -12.01 -19.61 -3.12
CA GLN A 204 -12.96 -20.30 -4.00
C GLN A 204 -12.96 -19.74 -5.42
N ILE A 205 -12.83 -18.42 -5.55
CA ILE A 205 -12.71 -17.73 -6.84
C ILE A 205 -11.38 -18.13 -7.51
N ALA A 206 -10.27 -18.13 -6.78
CA ALA A 206 -8.99 -18.52 -7.31
C ALA A 206 -8.99 -19.99 -7.79
N GLU A 207 -9.56 -20.91 -7.02
CA GLU A 207 -9.69 -22.33 -7.36
C GLU A 207 -10.48 -22.54 -8.64
N VAL A 208 -11.70 -21.99 -8.74
CA VAL A 208 -12.55 -22.20 -9.94
C VAL A 208 -11.97 -21.56 -11.18
N LEU A 209 -11.41 -20.34 -11.08
CA LEU A 209 -10.80 -19.67 -12.23
C LEU A 209 -9.51 -20.36 -12.67
N THR A 210 -8.77 -20.95 -11.73
CA THR A 210 -7.61 -21.79 -12.04
C THR A 210 -8.04 -23.04 -12.79
N TYR A 211 -9.09 -23.74 -12.34
CA TYR A 211 -9.64 -24.89 -13.05
C TYR A 211 -10.08 -24.52 -14.48
N VAL A 212 -10.89 -23.48 -14.65
CA VAL A 212 -11.40 -23.02 -15.96
C VAL A 212 -10.29 -22.68 -16.96
N ARG A 213 -9.12 -22.22 -16.49
CA ARG A 213 -7.99 -21.89 -17.37
C ARG A 213 -7.13 -23.10 -17.74
N ASN A 214 -7.25 -24.21 -17.03
CA ASN A 214 -6.40 -25.40 -17.19
C ASN A 214 -7.16 -26.67 -17.64
N SER A 215 -8.48 -26.56 -17.83
CA SER A 215 -9.38 -27.65 -18.28
C SER A 215 -9.69 -27.59 -19.76
#